data_AF-A0A259U249-F1
#
_entry.id   AF-A0A259U249-F1
#
_cell.length_a   1.000
_cell.length_b   1.000
_cell.length_c   1.000
_cell.angle_alpha   90.00
_cell.angle_beta   90.00
_cell.angle_gamma   90.00
#
_symmetry.space_group_name_H-M   'P 1'
#
loop_
_entity.id
_entity.type
_entity.pdbx_description
1 polymer ?
#
loop_
_entity_poly.entity_id
_entity_poly.type
_entity_poly.pdbx_seq_one_letter_code
_entity_poly.pdbx_strand_id
1 'polypeptide(L)'
;MLPPNPPRVLYLGIDPGTTTGLALADGADGRLVSVASAGPLATVRHLDALAREHAAGAVLVRGVWIEDSRPLPIYARNRNANRGERDRIARAVGHTDLLTGFYADLCASHGWAVALVEPKRVAKWDADTLRRLAGWEARTNEHGRDAARLVFGRTSPPPEARTPTPSKVSADTSSRAPSTQRGGGSPRQPRQRCP
;
A
#
# COMPACT_ATOMS: atom_id res chain seq x y z
N MET A 1 21.51 1.76 -24.27
CA MET A 1 22.17 0.61 -23.64
C MET A 1 21.16 -0.07 -22.75
N LEU A 2 20.81 -1.34 -23.01
CA LEU A 2 20.08 -2.16 -22.05
C LEU A 2 21.01 -2.46 -20.86
N PRO A 3 20.50 -2.50 -19.61
CA PRO A 3 21.32 -2.93 -18.49
C PRO A 3 21.87 -4.34 -18.77
N PRO A 4 23.11 -4.64 -18.32
CA PRO A 4 23.82 -5.87 -18.68
C PRO A 4 23.14 -7.16 -18.19
N ASN A 5 22.16 -7.06 -17.29
CA ASN A 5 21.30 -8.16 -16.84
C ASN A 5 19.83 -7.70 -16.77
N PRO A 6 18.86 -8.59 -17.03
CA PRO A 6 17.45 -8.26 -16.83
C PRO A 6 17.20 -7.92 -15.34
N PRO A 7 16.26 -7.00 -15.05
CA PRO A 7 15.93 -6.64 -13.68
C PRO A 7 15.42 -7.86 -12.91
N ARG A 8 15.82 -8.00 -11.65
CA ARG A 8 15.26 -9.04 -10.77
C ARG A 8 13.80 -8.74 -10.49
N VAL A 9 12.90 -9.65 -10.84
CA VAL A 9 11.47 -9.49 -10.56
C VAL A 9 11.18 -9.77 -9.10
N LEU A 10 10.45 -8.87 -8.44
CA LEU A 10 10.09 -8.99 -7.02
C LEU A 10 8.59 -8.81 -6.77
N TYR A 11 8.09 -9.51 -5.76
CA TYR A 11 6.77 -9.35 -5.19
C TYR A 11 6.87 -8.95 -3.72
N LEU A 12 6.10 -7.94 -3.31
CA LEU A 12 6.17 -7.34 -1.98
C LEU A 12 4.93 -7.68 -1.13
N GLY A 13 5.15 -8.17 0.09
CA GLY A 13 4.13 -8.37 1.11
C GLY A 13 4.29 -7.34 2.23
N ILE A 14 3.18 -6.74 2.66
CA ILE A 14 3.15 -5.76 3.76
C ILE A 14 2.07 -6.19 4.77
N ASP A 15 2.46 -6.34 6.03
CA ASP A 15 1.56 -6.50 7.18
C ASP A 15 1.53 -5.19 7.99
N PRO A 16 0.53 -4.31 7.83
CA PRO A 16 0.52 -2.98 8.44
C PRO A 16 0.30 -3.00 9.95
N GLY A 17 1.09 -2.21 10.68
CA GLY A 17 0.91 -1.99 12.11
C GLY A 17 1.96 -1.05 12.68
N THR A 18 1.97 -0.87 14.01
CA THR A 18 3.05 -0.12 14.70
C THR A 18 4.42 -0.75 14.48
N THR A 19 4.44 -2.07 14.29
CA THR A 19 5.53 -2.83 13.68
C THR A 19 5.00 -3.39 12.37
N THR A 20 5.45 -2.84 11.25
CA THR A 20 5.04 -3.29 9.92
C THR A 20 5.90 -4.47 9.50
N GLY A 21 5.27 -5.56 9.09
CA GLY A 21 5.95 -6.67 8.42
C GLY A 21 6.24 -6.36 6.96
N LEU A 22 7.42 -6.75 6.48
CA LEU A 22 7.82 -6.61 5.08
C LEU A 22 8.40 -7.92 4.58
N ALA A 23 8.00 -8.37 3.40
CA ALA A 23 8.61 -9.53 2.76
C ALA A 23 8.74 -9.33 1.26
N LEU A 24 9.86 -9.80 0.69
CA LEU A 24 10.09 -9.85 -0.75
C LEU A 24 10.16 -11.30 -1.19
N ALA A 25 9.46 -11.65 -2.26
CA ALA A 25 9.59 -12.91 -2.95
C ALA A 25 10.17 -12.72 -4.35
N ASP A 26 10.98 -13.66 -4.80
CA ASP A 26 11.54 -13.69 -6.15
C ASP A 26 10.47 -14.10 -7.15
N GLY A 27 10.32 -13.34 -8.23
CA GLY A 27 9.30 -13.64 -9.23
C GLY A 27 9.56 -14.89 -10.07
N ALA A 28 10.79 -15.41 -10.08
CA ALA A 28 11.15 -16.59 -10.85
C ALA A 28 10.64 -17.90 -10.22
N ASP A 29 10.74 -18.03 -8.89
CA ASP A 29 10.42 -19.27 -8.18
C ASP A 29 9.53 -19.07 -6.94
N GLY A 30 9.16 -17.82 -6.62
CA GLY A 30 8.31 -17.48 -5.49
C GLY A 30 9.00 -17.62 -4.13
N ARG A 31 10.32 -17.85 -4.08
CA ARG A 31 11.06 -17.96 -2.83
C ARG A 31 11.25 -16.61 -2.15
N LEU A 32 11.31 -16.62 -0.82
CA LEU A 32 11.56 -15.41 -0.05
C LEU A 32 13.01 -14.94 -0.25
N VAL A 33 13.16 -13.66 -0.53
CA VAL A 33 14.43 -12.94 -0.67
C VAL A 33 14.73 -12.15 0.60
N SER A 34 13.68 -11.60 1.21
CA SER A 34 13.78 -10.79 2.42
C SER A 34 12.53 -11.02 3.27
N VAL A 35 12.73 -11.06 4.58
CA VAL A 35 11.68 -11.00 5.59
C VAL A 35 12.17 -10.10 6.69
N ALA A 36 11.45 -9.02 6.95
CA ALA A 36 11.83 -8.00 7.90
C ALA A 36 10.58 -7.43 8.59
N SER A 37 10.84 -6.58 9.58
CA SER A 37 9.80 -5.74 10.18
C SER A 37 10.40 -4.41 10.61
N ALA A 38 9.63 -3.33 10.54
CA ALA A 38 10.11 -2.00 10.90
C ALA A 38 8.97 -1.12 11.40
N GLY A 39 9.30 -0.04 12.12
CA GLY A 39 8.32 1.01 12.42
C GLY A 39 7.91 1.79 11.17
N PRO A 40 6.89 2.67 11.23
CA PRO A 40 6.33 3.29 10.03
C PRO A 40 7.31 4.11 9.20
N LEU A 41 8.11 4.97 9.85
CA LEU A 41 9.11 5.78 9.13
C LEU A 41 10.19 4.92 8.46
N ALA A 42 10.65 3.86 9.14
CA ALA A 42 11.65 2.96 8.57
C ALA A 42 11.07 2.11 7.43
N THR A 43 9.77 1.79 7.48
CA THR A 43 9.04 1.16 6.38
C THR A 43 9.03 2.07 5.15
N VAL A 44 8.66 3.35 5.31
CA VAL A 44 8.70 4.33 4.19
C VAL A 44 10.08 4.38 3.55
N ARG A 45 11.14 4.50 4.36
CA ARG A 45 12.52 4.51 3.86
C ARG A 45 12.88 3.24 3.08
N HIS A 46 12.38 2.08 3.52
CA HIS A 46 12.60 0.81 2.83
C HIS A 46 11.89 0.79 1.47
N LEU A 47 10.64 1.26 1.41
CA LEU A 47 9.87 1.36 0.18
C LEU A 47 10.49 2.37 -0.80
N ASP A 48 10.95 3.52 -0.33
CA ASP A 48 11.65 4.52 -1.14
C ASP A 48 12.95 3.97 -1.73
N ALA A 49 13.71 3.20 -0.95
CA ALA A 49 14.93 2.56 -1.44
C ALA A 49 14.62 1.55 -2.54
N LEU A 50 13.61 0.70 -2.34
CA LEU A 50 13.15 -0.26 -3.34
C LEU A 50 12.61 0.44 -4.59
N ALA A 51 11.94 1.59 -4.45
CA ALA A 51 11.46 2.40 -5.57
C ALA A 51 12.61 3.00 -6.39
N ARG A 52 13.71 3.40 -5.75
CA ARG A 52 14.92 3.85 -6.45
C ARG A 52 15.57 2.71 -7.23
N GLU A 53 15.68 1.53 -6.65
CA GLU A 53 16.20 0.34 -7.35
C GLU A 53 15.30 -0.07 -8.53
N HIS A 54 13.98 0.07 -8.38
CA HIS A 54 13.01 -0.14 -9.45
C HIS A 54 13.23 0.86 -10.59
N ALA A 55 13.28 2.16 -10.27
CA ALA A 55 13.47 3.21 -11.25
C ALA A 55 14.84 3.12 -11.96
N ALA A 56 15.86 2.61 -11.27
CA ALA A 56 17.18 2.34 -11.84
C ALA A 56 17.23 1.08 -12.73
N GLY A 57 16.15 0.27 -12.77
CA GLY A 57 16.09 -0.97 -13.53
C GLY A 57 16.93 -2.11 -12.94
N ALA A 58 17.32 -2.03 -11.66
CA ALA A 58 18.01 -3.12 -10.96
C ALA A 58 17.02 -4.20 -10.51
N VAL A 59 15.83 -3.78 -10.07
CA VAL A 59 14.71 -4.65 -9.71
C VAL A 59 13.46 -4.25 -10.46
N LEU A 60 12.49 -5.15 -10.53
CA LEU A 60 11.17 -4.87 -11.08
C LEU A 60 10.11 -5.39 -10.10
N VAL A 61 9.57 -4.46 -9.29
CA VAL A 61 8.45 -4.77 -8.39
C VAL A 61 7.18 -4.92 -9.23
N ARG A 62 6.67 -6.15 -9.34
CA ARG A 62 5.51 -6.48 -10.19
C ARG A 62 4.19 -6.53 -9.46
N GLY A 63 4.21 -6.57 -8.13
CA GLY A 63 3.00 -6.63 -7.33
C GLY A 63 3.27 -6.43 -5.85
N VAL A 64 2.31 -5.80 -5.18
CA VAL A 64 2.30 -5.53 -3.74
C VAL A 64 1.01 -6.08 -3.16
N TRP A 65 1.12 -6.89 -2.10
CA TRP A 65 -0.01 -7.36 -1.30
C TRP A 65 0.08 -6.77 0.08
N ILE A 66 -0.98 -6.08 0.49
CA ILE A 66 -1.07 -5.46 1.80
C ILE A 66 -2.22 -6.12 2.54
N GLU A 67 -1.95 -6.62 3.74
CA GLU A 67 -2.99 -7.16 4.60
C GLU A 67 -3.98 -6.05 5.02
N ASP A 68 -5.27 -6.34 4.92
CA ASP A 68 -6.36 -5.40 5.17
C ASP A 68 -7.39 -5.99 6.12
N SER A 69 -7.31 -5.59 7.40
CA SER A 69 -8.23 -6.05 8.44
C SER A 69 -9.60 -5.38 8.42
N ARG A 70 -9.83 -4.33 7.62
CA ARG A 70 -11.09 -3.56 7.60
C ARG A 70 -12.35 -4.39 7.29
N PRO A 71 -12.30 -5.43 6.42
CA PRO A 71 -13.46 -6.29 6.19
C PRO A 71 -13.82 -7.19 7.39
N LEU A 72 -12.93 -7.34 8.37
CA LEU A 72 -13.17 -8.23 9.50
C LEU A 72 -14.20 -7.65 10.48
N PRO A 73 -15.08 -8.47 11.07
CA PRO A 73 -16.09 -8.03 12.02
C PRO A 73 -15.49 -7.82 13.43
N ILE A 74 -14.43 -7.00 13.55
CA ILE A 74 -13.64 -6.81 14.78
C ILE A 74 -14.51 -6.33 15.94
N TYR A 75 -15.36 -5.33 15.73
CA TYR A 75 -16.23 -4.80 16.79
C TYR A 75 -17.30 -5.80 17.25
N ALA A 76 -17.87 -6.59 16.32
CA ALA A 76 -18.86 -7.60 16.67
C ALA A 76 -18.25 -8.74 17.50
N ARG A 77 -16.99 -9.13 17.21
CA ARG A 77 -16.22 -10.11 17.98
C ARG A 77 -15.92 -9.64 19.41
N ASN A 78 -15.79 -8.33 19.61
CA ASN A 78 -15.43 -7.71 20.88
C ASN A 78 -16.62 -7.00 21.56
N ARG A 79 -17.87 -7.37 21.25
CA ARG A 79 -19.06 -6.71 21.80
C ARG A 79 -19.17 -6.77 23.33
N ASN A 80 -18.61 -7.82 23.94
CA ASN A 80 -18.63 -8.05 25.38
C ASN A 80 -17.42 -7.42 26.11
N ALA A 81 -16.49 -6.80 25.38
CA ALA A 81 -15.35 -6.13 25.96
C ALA A 81 -15.81 -4.94 26.82
N ASN A 82 -15.08 -4.65 27.90
CA ASN A 82 -15.39 -3.50 28.75
C ASN A 82 -15.08 -2.17 28.02
N ARG A 83 -15.51 -1.03 28.58
CA ARG A 83 -15.32 0.29 27.94
C ARG A 83 -13.85 0.59 27.60
N GLY A 84 -12.94 0.34 28.54
CA GLY A 84 -11.51 0.63 28.33
C GLY A 84 -10.88 -0.25 27.25
N GLU A 85 -11.29 -1.53 27.19
CA GLU A 85 -10.85 -2.46 26.16
C GLU A 85 -11.39 -2.08 24.78
N ARG A 86 -12.66 -1.69 24.67
CA ARG A 86 -13.23 -1.16 23.41
C ARG A 86 -12.51 0.09 22.93
N ASP A 87 -12.22 1.03 23.85
CA ASP A 87 -11.48 2.25 23.56
C ASP A 87 -10.04 1.96 23.09
N ARG A 88 -9.41 0.91 23.60
CA ARG A 88 -8.09 0.44 23.15
C ARG A 88 -8.17 -0.20 21.76
N ILE A 89 -9.15 -1.08 21.53
CA ILE A 89 -9.38 -1.73 20.24
C ILE A 89 -9.64 -0.69 19.15
N ALA A 90 -10.53 0.28 19.40
CA ALA A 90 -10.86 1.31 18.43
C ALA A 90 -9.63 2.14 18.02
N ARG A 91 -8.76 2.51 18.97
CA ARG A 91 -7.50 3.23 18.67
C ARG A 91 -6.53 2.36 17.87
N ALA A 92 -6.39 1.08 18.22
CA ALA A 92 -5.52 0.16 17.51
C ALA A 92 -5.99 -0.07 16.07
N VAL A 93 -7.28 -0.36 15.88
CA VAL A 93 -7.90 -0.54 14.55
C VAL A 93 -7.76 0.72 13.71
N GLY A 94 -8.11 1.89 14.25
CA GLY A 94 -7.98 3.15 13.51
C GLY A 94 -6.55 3.46 13.08
N HIS A 95 -5.54 3.09 13.89
CA HIS A 95 -4.14 3.22 13.52
C HIS A 95 -3.74 2.26 12.40
N THR A 96 -4.11 0.98 12.50
CA THR A 96 -3.86 -0.01 11.45
C THR A 96 -4.53 0.39 10.14
N ASP A 97 -5.80 0.80 10.17
CA ASP A 97 -6.56 1.21 8.98
C ASP A 97 -5.91 2.39 8.26
N LEU A 98 -5.40 3.38 9.03
CA LEU A 98 -4.63 4.50 8.48
C LEU A 98 -3.36 4.02 7.78
N LEU A 99 -2.57 3.16 8.42
CA LEU A 99 -1.32 2.66 7.86
C LEU A 99 -1.55 1.78 6.62
N THR A 100 -2.59 0.94 6.62
CA THR A 100 -2.98 0.14 5.45
C THR A 100 -3.28 1.04 4.25
N GLY A 101 -4.08 2.09 4.44
CA GLY A 101 -4.37 3.07 3.38
C GLY A 101 -3.12 3.82 2.93
N PHE A 102 -2.33 4.33 3.89
CA PHE A 102 -1.11 5.08 3.63
C PHE A 102 -0.08 4.28 2.82
N TYR A 103 0.19 3.02 3.18
CA TYR A 103 1.13 2.19 2.42
C TYR A 103 0.59 1.81 1.04
N ALA A 104 -0.72 1.63 0.89
CA ALA A 104 -1.33 1.39 -0.41
C ALA A 104 -1.13 2.59 -1.35
N ASP A 105 -1.40 3.80 -0.87
CA ASP A 105 -1.21 5.03 -1.63
C ASP A 105 0.26 5.28 -1.94
N LEU A 106 1.16 5.06 -0.98
CA LEU A 106 2.61 5.20 -1.18
C LEU A 106 3.11 4.23 -2.25
N CYS A 107 2.77 2.94 -2.17
CA CYS A 107 3.16 1.94 -3.16
C CYS A 107 2.59 2.26 -4.56
N ALA A 108 1.33 2.69 -4.63
CA ALA A 108 0.71 3.13 -5.88
C ALA A 108 1.40 4.37 -6.45
N SER A 109 1.86 5.29 -5.61
CA SER A 109 2.62 6.49 -6.04
C SER A 109 3.97 6.14 -6.68
N HIS A 110 4.57 5.00 -6.33
CA HIS A 110 5.76 4.47 -6.99
C HIS A 110 5.45 3.72 -8.30
N GLY A 111 4.19 3.67 -8.73
CA GLY A 111 3.78 2.99 -9.96
C GLY A 111 3.52 1.49 -9.78
N TRP A 112 3.49 0.97 -8.55
CA TRP A 112 3.35 -0.46 -8.31
C TRP A 112 1.90 -0.92 -8.30
N ALA A 113 1.68 -2.14 -8.76
CA ALA A 113 0.39 -2.82 -8.71
C ALA A 113 0.06 -3.25 -7.28
N VAL A 114 -0.93 -2.61 -6.64
CA VAL A 114 -1.30 -2.88 -5.24
C VAL A 114 -2.61 -3.66 -5.14
N ALA A 115 -2.60 -4.73 -4.34
CA ALA A 115 -3.77 -5.47 -3.90
C ALA A 115 -3.90 -5.45 -2.38
N LEU A 116 -5.10 -5.12 -1.91
CA LEU A 116 -5.49 -5.24 -0.51
C LEU A 116 -6.12 -6.62 -0.31
N VAL A 117 -5.67 -7.36 0.71
CA VAL A 117 -6.12 -8.74 0.95
C VAL A 117 -6.57 -8.95 2.39
N GLU A 118 -7.71 -9.63 2.56
CA GLU A 118 -8.18 -10.00 3.90
C GLU A 118 -7.14 -10.91 4.59
N PRO A 119 -6.94 -10.74 5.92
CA PRO A 119 -6.10 -11.63 6.70
C PRO A 119 -6.44 -13.10 6.50
N LYS A 120 -5.41 -13.93 6.33
CA LYS A 120 -5.60 -15.38 6.16
C LYS A 120 -6.15 -15.99 7.45
N ARG A 121 -7.28 -16.68 7.34
CA ARG A 121 -7.93 -17.39 8.46
C ARG A 121 -7.28 -18.73 8.84
N VAL A 122 -6.22 -19.12 8.15
CA VAL A 122 -5.45 -20.34 8.47
C VAL A 122 -4.43 -20.05 9.57
N ALA A 123 -3.97 -21.11 10.24
CA ALA A 123 -2.99 -21.02 11.31
C ALA A 123 -1.79 -20.12 10.92
N LYS A 124 -1.38 -19.27 11.88
CA LYS A 124 -0.19 -18.42 11.71
C LYS A 124 1.05 -19.28 11.50
N TRP A 125 2.00 -18.78 10.72
CA TRP A 125 3.30 -19.42 10.64
C TRP A 125 4.10 -18.99 11.87
N ASP A 126 4.58 -19.96 12.63
CA ASP A 126 5.70 -19.76 13.55
C ASP A 126 7.03 -19.83 12.78
N ALA A 127 8.14 -19.63 13.49
CA ALA A 127 9.46 -19.64 12.88
C ALA A 127 9.80 -21.02 12.26
N ASP A 128 9.40 -22.11 12.91
CA ASP A 128 9.70 -23.47 12.44
C ASP A 128 8.86 -23.84 11.21
N THR A 129 7.60 -23.41 11.17
CA THR A 129 6.74 -23.53 9.99
C THR A 129 7.29 -22.73 8.83
N LEU A 130 7.72 -21.48 9.06
CA LEU A 130 8.35 -20.68 8.01
C LEU A 130 9.64 -21.35 7.51
N ARG A 131 10.49 -21.87 8.40
CA ARG A 131 11.72 -22.59 8.03
C ARG A 131 11.39 -23.82 7.18
N ARG A 132 10.44 -24.64 7.60
CA ARG A 132 10.05 -25.87 6.89
C ARG A 132 9.41 -25.61 5.53
N LEU A 133 8.57 -24.58 5.40
CA LEU A 133 7.85 -24.28 4.17
C LEU A 133 8.68 -23.45 3.18
N ALA A 134 9.37 -22.43 3.67
CA ALA A 134 10.04 -21.44 2.84
C ALA A 134 11.58 -21.54 2.87
N GLY A 135 12.15 -22.44 3.67
CA GLY A 135 13.61 -22.56 3.84
C GLY A 135 14.24 -21.37 4.57
N TRP A 136 13.44 -20.55 5.27
CA TRP A 136 13.93 -19.32 5.89
C TRP A 136 14.56 -19.61 7.26
N GLU A 137 15.88 -19.45 7.38
CA GLU A 137 16.61 -19.75 8.60
C GLU A 137 16.85 -18.53 9.51
N ALA A 138 16.80 -17.32 8.94
CA ALA A 138 17.03 -16.09 9.70
C ALA A 138 15.91 -15.83 10.71
N ARG A 139 16.24 -15.08 11.77
CA ARG A 139 15.26 -14.71 12.80
C ARG A 139 14.13 -13.87 12.19
N THR A 140 12.92 -14.12 12.67
CA THR A 140 11.72 -13.37 12.27
C THR A 140 10.85 -13.09 13.49
N ASN A 141 10.00 -12.07 13.38
CA ASN A 141 8.86 -11.88 14.28
C ASN A 141 7.55 -12.20 13.55
N GLU A 142 6.45 -12.11 14.28
CA GLU A 142 5.11 -12.42 13.76
C GLU A 142 4.76 -11.58 12.52
N HIS A 143 5.00 -10.27 12.57
CA HIS A 143 4.70 -9.37 11.47
C HIS A 143 5.44 -9.71 10.19
N GLY A 144 6.75 -9.97 10.28
CA GLY A 144 7.53 -10.41 9.12
C GLY A 144 7.00 -11.72 8.53
N ARG A 145 6.56 -12.66 9.38
CA ARG A 145 5.98 -13.94 8.92
C ARG A 145 4.61 -13.74 8.27
N ASP A 146 3.77 -12.87 8.80
CA ASP A 146 2.47 -12.56 8.19
C ASP A 146 2.66 -11.86 6.82
N ALA A 147 3.61 -10.93 6.69
CA ALA A 147 4.01 -10.37 5.40
C ALA A 147 4.55 -11.44 4.42
N ALA A 148 5.38 -12.37 4.90
CA ALA A 148 5.89 -13.47 4.08
C ALA A 148 4.78 -14.38 3.56
N ARG A 149 3.74 -14.65 4.36
CA ARG A 149 2.57 -15.44 3.96
C ARG A 149 1.79 -14.79 2.83
N LEU A 150 1.89 -13.48 2.63
CA LEU A 150 1.20 -12.79 1.55
C LEU A 150 1.83 -13.08 0.20
N VAL A 151 3.16 -13.26 0.12
CA VAL A 151 3.91 -13.32 -1.14
C VAL A 151 4.65 -14.62 -1.41
N PHE A 152 4.85 -15.49 -0.42
CA PHE A 152 5.49 -16.78 -0.65
C PHE A 152 4.75 -17.60 -1.72
N GLY A 153 5.51 -18.10 -2.70
CA GLY A 153 5.01 -18.88 -3.82
C GLY A 153 4.36 -18.06 -4.94
N ARG A 154 4.35 -16.72 -4.85
CA ARG A 154 3.81 -15.88 -5.93
C ARG A 154 4.82 -15.74 -7.07
N THR A 155 4.34 -16.00 -8.28
CA THR A 155 5.10 -15.82 -9.52
C THR A 155 4.39 -14.90 -10.52
N SER A 156 3.18 -14.41 -10.19
CA SER A 156 2.37 -13.53 -11.02
C SER A 156 1.89 -12.28 -10.26
N PRO A 157 1.66 -11.14 -10.96
CA PRO A 157 1.13 -9.92 -10.36
C PRO A 157 -0.32 -10.10 -9.87
N PRO A 158 -0.82 -9.20 -9.00
CA PRO A 158 -2.20 -9.28 -8.53
C PRO A 158 -3.21 -9.05 -9.66
N PRO A 159 -4.35 -9.76 -9.65
CA PRO A 159 -5.35 -9.72 -10.73
C PRO A 159 -6.13 -8.39 -10.82
N GLU A 160 -6.26 -7.64 -9.73
CA GLU A 160 -7.05 -6.40 -9.65
C GLU A 160 -6.24 -5.24 -9.02
N ALA A 161 -5.06 -4.97 -9.58
CA ALA A 161 -4.25 -3.87 -9.10
C ALA A 161 -4.96 -2.53 -9.30
N ARG A 162 -4.92 -1.64 -8.30
CA ARG A 162 -5.13 -0.21 -8.54
C ARG A 162 -4.03 0.27 -9.49
N THR A 163 -4.31 0.35 -10.78
CA THR A 163 -3.39 0.97 -11.74
C THR A 163 -3.41 2.47 -11.47
N PRO A 164 -2.27 3.15 -11.24
CA PRO A 164 -2.25 4.60 -11.20
C PRO A 164 -2.66 5.13 -12.56
N THR A 165 -3.76 5.88 -12.60
CA THR A 165 -4.15 6.66 -13.77
C THR A 165 -3.02 7.65 -14.06
N PRO A 166 -2.45 7.69 -15.28
CA PRO A 166 -1.44 8.70 -15.59
C PRO A 166 -2.07 10.09 -15.43
N SER A 167 -1.54 10.88 -14.51
CA SER A 167 -1.92 12.28 -14.36
C SER A 167 -1.65 12.99 -15.69
N LYS A 168 -2.73 13.44 -16.36
CA LYS A 168 -2.60 14.37 -17.47
C LYS A 168 -2.03 15.67 -16.92
N VAL A 169 -0.71 15.85 -17.04
CA VAL A 169 -0.13 17.19 -17.05
C VAL A 169 -0.55 17.80 -18.37
N SER A 170 -1.70 18.49 -18.36
CA SER A 170 -2.14 19.29 -19.49
C SER A 170 -1.14 20.45 -19.64
N ALA A 171 -0.32 20.39 -20.68
CA ALA A 171 0.37 21.54 -21.21
C ALA A 171 -0.69 22.48 -21.78
N ASP A 172 -1.11 23.45 -20.97
CA ASP A 172 -1.92 24.57 -21.47
C ASP A 172 -0.98 25.57 -22.13
N THR A 173 -0.87 25.48 -23.44
CA THR A 173 -0.33 26.54 -24.28
C THR A 173 -1.32 26.79 -25.40
N SER A 174 -2.23 27.74 -25.20
CA SER A 174 -2.88 28.40 -26.33
C SER A 174 -3.27 29.83 -26.00
N SER A 175 -2.49 30.72 -26.59
CA SER A 175 -2.85 32.08 -26.98
C SER A 175 -4.28 32.17 -27.52
N ARG A 176 -5.05 33.15 -27.05
CA ARG A 176 -6.21 33.65 -27.81
C ARG A 176 -6.35 35.17 -27.65
N ALA A 177 -6.34 35.84 -28.80
CA ALA A 177 -6.48 37.29 -28.99
C ALA A 177 -7.89 37.80 -28.60
N PRO A 178 -8.06 39.12 -28.37
CA PRO A 178 -9.30 39.68 -27.84
C PRO A 178 -10.32 39.97 -28.95
N SER A 179 -11.57 39.54 -28.74
CA SER A 179 -12.70 39.92 -29.60
C SER A 179 -13.63 40.90 -28.89
N THR A 180 -13.92 41.98 -29.61
CA THR A 180 -14.66 43.18 -29.27
C THR A 180 -16.19 42.98 -29.27
N GLN A 181 -16.87 43.89 -28.54
CA GLN A 181 -18.22 44.45 -28.74
C GLN A 181 -19.37 44.10 -27.77
N ARG A 182 -19.69 45.14 -26.97
CA ARG A 182 -20.96 45.91 -26.87
C ARG A 182 -22.28 45.22 -26.48
N GLY A 183 -22.82 45.68 -25.34
CA GLY A 183 -24.12 46.40 -25.30
C GLY A 183 -25.27 45.71 -24.57
N GLY A 184 -25.88 46.40 -23.61
CA GLY A 184 -27.24 46.09 -23.12
C GLY A 184 -27.46 46.41 -21.64
N GLY A 185 -28.15 47.50 -21.32
CA GLY A 185 -28.27 48.07 -19.98
C GLY A 185 -29.20 47.36 -18.98
N SER A 186 -28.79 47.43 -17.70
CA SER A 186 -29.47 48.11 -16.56
C SER A 186 -30.82 47.58 -15.99
N PRO A 187 -31.25 47.96 -14.76
CA PRO A 187 -30.81 47.37 -13.48
C PRO A 187 -32.00 47.04 -12.55
N ARG A 188 -31.86 46.15 -11.54
CA ARG A 188 -32.78 46.13 -10.37
C ARG A 188 -32.09 45.76 -9.05
N GLN A 189 -32.62 46.39 -8.00
CA GLN A 189 -32.06 46.80 -6.71
C GLN A 189 -31.81 45.72 -5.64
N PRO A 190 -30.98 46.02 -4.61
CA PRO A 190 -30.76 45.15 -3.45
C PRO A 190 -31.90 45.25 -2.42
N ARG A 191 -32.39 44.11 -1.94
CA ARG A 191 -33.20 44.04 -0.72
C ARG A 191 -32.31 43.63 0.46
N GLN A 192 -31.99 44.58 1.32
CA GLN A 192 -31.57 44.30 2.69
C GLN A 192 -32.32 45.24 3.63
N ARG A 193 -33.07 44.64 4.56
CA ARG A 193 -33.15 44.97 6.00
C ARG A 193 -34.36 44.26 6.59
N CYS A 194 -34.12 43.54 7.68
CA CYS A 194 -34.99 43.49 8.85
C CYS A 194 -34.15 43.03 10.06
N PRO A 195 -34.56 43.40 11.28
CA PRO A 195 -33.73 43.55 12.48
C PRO A 195 -33.28 42.24 13.13
#